data_AF-A0AAW1L9G6-F1
#
_entry.id   AF-A0AAW1L9G6-F1
#
_cell.length_a   1.000
_cell.length_b   1.000
_cell.length_c   1.000
_cell.angle_alpha   90.00
_cell.angle_beta   90.00
_cell.angle_gamma   90.00
#
_symmetry.space_group_name_H-M   'P 1'
#
loop_
_entity.id
_entity.type
_entity.pdbx_description
1 polymer ?
#
loop_
_entity_poly.entity_id
_entity_poly.type
_entity_poly.pdbx_seq_one_letter_code
_entity_poly.pdbx_strand_id
1 'polypeptide(L)'
;MSSICGRCNKQMQPKDMVVVCSGICKDLSHQNYIAIKECGNIKYFCNGCLPILDFCMNMQREMNALKDLMNQKLTEFQKVISTNSYTNLVAKSRSYAEVAEDVVVIKPKTNQESSLTKSELRKQLNPSALEVGITGMKSVKDGGVIMKCKNKEDVEKIIAL
;
A
#
# COMPACT_ATOMS: atom_id res chain seq x y z
N MET A 1 0.43 57.02 4.28
CA MET A 1 -0.83 56.28 4.47
C MET A 1 -1.10 56.21 5.97
N SER A 2 -2.27 56.65 6.42
CA SER A 2 -2.67 56.56 7.82
C SER A 2 -3.25 55.18 8.11
N SER A 3 -2.68 54.47 9.08
CA SER A 3 -3.19 53.18 9.52
C SER A 3 -4.39 53.36 10.46
N ILE A 4 -5.40 52.51 10.32
CA ILE A 4 -6.58 52.46 11.20
C ILE A 4 -6.45 51.25 12.14
N CYS A 5 -6.81 51.43 13.40
CA CYS A 5 -6.87 50.33 14.36
C CYS A 5 -8.07 49.42 14.09
N GLY A 6 -7.82 48.14 13.80
CA GLY A 6 -8.85 47.12 13.53
C GLY A 6 -9.76 46.80 14.73
N ARG A 7 -9.50 47.38 15.91
CA ARG A 7 -10.31 47.15 17.12
C ARG A 7 -11.15 48.35 17.55
N CYS A 8 -10.58 49.55 17.55
CA CYS A 8 -11.31 50.75 17.95
C CYS A 8 -11.73 51.63 16.76
N ASN A 9 -11.33 51.27 15.53
CA ASN A 9 -11.59 51.97 14.28
C ASN A 9 -11.12 53.44 14.25
N LYS A 10 -10.15 53.79 15.11
CA LYS A 10 -9.54 55.13 15.15
C LYS A 10 -8.23 55.16 14.37
N GLN A 11 -7.91 56.33 13.83
CA GLN A 11 -6.64 56.60 13.15
C GLN A 11 -5.47 56.50 14.13
N MET A 12 -4.44 55.76 13.74
CA MET A 12 -3.22 55.60 14.53
C MET A 12 -2.33 56.83 14.41
N GLN A 13 -1.72 57.23 15.53
CA GLN A 13 -0.73 58.29 15.61
C GLN A 13 0.69 57.70 15.63
N PRO A 14 1.73 58.44 15.19
CA PRO A 14 3.11 57.93 15.16
C PRO A 14 3.66 57.46 16.51
N LYS A 15 3.12 57.98 17.62
CA LYS A 15 3.51 57.61 18.99
C LYS A 15 2.78 56.41 19.56
N ASP A 16 1.79 55.88 18.84
CA ASP A 16 0.99 54.76 19.32
C ASP A 16 1.82 53.47 19.29
N MET A 17 1.74 52.68 20.36
CA MET A 17 2.26 51.32 20.33
C MET A 17 1.27 50.41 19.60
N VAL A 18 1.75 49.72 18.57
CA VAL A 18 0.93 48.93 17.65
C VAL A 18 1.38 47.48 17.64
N VAL A 19 0.41 46.57 17.58
CA VAL A 19 0.61 45.14 17.42
C VAL A 19 -0.03 44.69 16.11
N VAL A 20 0.65 43.81 15.38
CA VAL A 20 0.20 43.23 14.12
C VAL A 20 -0.41 41.86 14.37
N CYS A 21 -1.59 41.60 13.81
CA CYS A 21 -2.18 40.27 13.82
C CYS A 21 -1.26 39.27 13.10
N SER A 22 -0.95 38.16 13.77
CA SER A 22 -0.13 37.08 13.21
C SER A 22 -0.88 36.20 12.21
N GLY A 23 -2.21 36.32 12.16
CA GLY A 23 -3.08 35.62 11.22
C GLY A 23 -2.99 36.14 9.79
N ILE A 24 -4.01 35.83 8.99
CA ILE A 24 -4.05 36.14 7.55
C ILE A 24 -4.34 37.62 7.31
N CYS A 25 -5.16 38.26 8.15
CA CYS A 25 -5.60 39.65 7.92
C CYS A 25 -4.49 40.69 8.08
N LYS A 26 -3.45 40.40 8.88
CA LYS A 26 -2.36 41.34 9.23
C LYS A 26 -2.83 42.69 9.79
N ASP A 27 -4.04 42.75 10.36
CA ASP A 27 -4.60 43.97 10.93
C ASP A 27 -3.73 44.54 12.05
N LEU A 28 -3.70 45.87 12.12
CA LEU A 28 -3.00 46.63 13.14
C LEU A 28 -3.95 46.94 14.31
N SER A 29 -3.48 46.82 15.54
CA SER A 29 -4.25 47.13 16.75
C SER A 29 -3.39 47.89 17.76
N HIS A 30 -3.96 48.87 18.48
CA HIS A 30 -3.24 49.48 19.59
C HIS A 30 -2.96 48.45 20.68
N GLN A 31 -1.73 48.40 21.17
CA GLN A 31 -1.31 47.47 22.22
C GLN A 31 -2.15 47.62 23.50
N ASN A 32 -2.64 48.84 23.80
CA ASN A 32 -3.47 49.11 24.98
C ASN A 32 -4.81 48.37 24.99
N TYR A 33 -5.31 47.93 23.83
CA TYR A 33 -6.53 47.11 23.76
C TYR A 33 -6.23 45.61 23.80
N ILE A 34 -4.96 45.20 23.84
CA ILE A 34 -4.55 43.80 23.89
C ILE A 34 -4.12 43.49 25.33
N ALA A 35 -4.74 42.48 25.93
CA ALA A 35 -4.50 42.12 27.32
C ALA A 35 -3.07 41.59 27.57
N ILE A 36 -2.42 41.07 26.54
CA ILE A 36 -1.07 40.49 26.61
C ILE A 36 -0.07 41.60 26.26
N LYS A 37 0.56 42.17 27.28
CA LYS A 37 1.47 43.30 27.10
C LYS A 37 2.89 42.87 26.74
N GLU A 38 3.43 41.79 27.31
CA GLU A 38 4.77 41.28 27.00
C GLU A 38 4.88 39.78 27.25
N CYS A 39 5.10 38.98 26.21
CA CYS A 39 5.50 37.59 26.31
C CYS A 39 6.20 37.17 25.01
N GLY A 40 7.52 36.97 25.06
CA GLY A 40 8.39 36.93 23.87
C GLY A 40 7.96 35.99 22.74
N ASN A 41 7.39 34.82 23.06
CA ASN A 41 7.02 33.81 22.06
C ASN A 41 5.51 33.76 21.74
N ILE A 42 4.70 34.67 22.29
CA ILE A 42 3.25 34.64 22.10
C ILE A 42 2.86 35.49 20.89
N LYS A 43 2.17 34.85 19.93
CA LYS A 43 1.62 35.52 18.75
C LYS A 43 0.23 36.09 19.05
N TYR A 44 -0.01 37.33 18.64
CA TYR A 44 -1.33 37.95 18.72
C TYR A 44 -2.20 37.57 17.52
N PHE A 45 -3.47 37.23 17.76
CA PHE A 45 -4.48 37.02 16.73
C PHE A 45 -5.71 37.88 17.05
N CYS A 46 -6.24 38.58 16.05
CA CYS A 46 -7.46 39.37 16.22
C CYS A 46 -8.70 38.47 16.35
N ASN A 47 -9.83 39.04 16.77
CA ASN A 47 -11.09 38.31 16.96
C ASN A 47 -11.61 37.62 15.68
N GLY A 48 -11.23 38.10 14.50
CA GLY A 48 -11.58 37.44 13.23
C GLY A 48 -10.67 36.26 12.90
N CYS A 49 -9.37 36.34 13.24
CA CYS A 49 -8.40 35.30 12.93
C CYS A 49 -8.30 34.21 13.99
N LEU A 50 -8.64 34.51 15.26
CA LEU A 50 -8.57 33.55 16.36
C LEU A 50 -9.50 32.33 16.15
N PRO A 51 -10.77 32.48 15.74
CA PRO A 51 -11.63 31.33 15.45
C PRO A 51 -11.13 30.48 14.28
N ILE A 52 -10.50 31.11 13.27
CA ILE A 52 -9.92 30.40 12.13
C ILE A 52 -8.73 29.56 12.60
N LEU A 53 -7.87 30.13 13.46
CA LEU A 53 -6.76 29.39 14.04
C LEU A 53 -7.24 28.19 14.86
N ASP A 54 -8.25 28.39 15.71
CA ASP A 54 -8.82 27.32 16.53
C ASP A 54 -9.41 26.21 15.65
N PHE A 55 -10.16 26.57 14.60
CA PHE A 55 -10.69 25.64 13.62
C PHE A 55 -9.58 24.82 12.94
N CYS A 56 -8.51 25.47 12.47
CA CYS A 56 -7.37 24.80 11.86
C CYS A 56 -6.68 23.84 12.84
N MET A 57 -6.50 24.25 14.11
CA MET A 57 -5.92 23.40 15.14
C MET A 57 -6.81 22.20 15.47
N ASN A 58 -8.13 22.37 15.51
CA ASN A 58 -9.09 21.29 15.72
C ASN A 58 -9.04 20.28 14.56
N MET A 59 -9.10 20.76 13.33
CA MET A 59 -9.00 19.92 12.14
C MET A 59 -7.67 19.14 12.10
N GLN A 60 -6.56 19.79 12.46
CA GLN A 60 -5.27 19.13 12.51
C GLN A 60 -5.23 18.01 13.56
N ARG A 61 -5.87 18.20 14.72
CA ARG A 61 -6.02 17.13 15.73
C ARG A 61 -6.82 15.94 15.20
N GLU A 62 -7.95 16.20 14.55
CA GLU A 62 -8.78 15.14 13.96
C GLU A 62 -8.05 14.38 12.84
N MET A 63 -7.34 15.11 11.96
CA MET A 63 -6.52 14.52 10.90
C MET A 63 -5.41 13.62 11.46
N ASN A 64 -4.75 14.06 12.52
CA ASN A 64 -3.74 13.23 13.19
C ASN A 64 -4.37 11.97 13.81
N ALA A 65 -5.52 12.09 14.49
CA ALA A 65 -6.22 10.94 15.05
C ALA A 65 -6.64 9.92 13.98
N LEU A 66 -7.13 10.39 12.82
CA LEU A 66 -7.47 9.51 11.69
C LEU A 66 -6.23 8.83 11.10
N LYS A 67 -5.12 9.57 10.98
CA LYS A 67 -3.84 9.02 10.51
C LYS A 67 -3.33 7.93 11.45
N ASP A 68 -3.43 8.13 12.76
CA ASP A 68 -3.03 7.14 13.76
C ASP A 68 -3.91 5.89 13.69
N LEU A 69 -5.23 6.05 13.55
CA LEU A 69 -6.14 4.93 13.35
C LEU A 69 -5.82 4.14 12.07
N MET A 70 -5.53 4.83 10.96
CA MET A 70 -5.17 4.20 9.69
C MET A 70 -3.85 3.41 9.83
N ASN A 71 -2.85 3.98 10.52
CA ASN A 71 -1.58 3.29 10.79
C ASN A 71 -1.78 2.06 11.69
N GLN A 72 -2.67 2.15 12.68
CA GLN A 72 -3.01 1.02 13.53
C GLN A 72 -3.64 -0.11 12.71
N LYS A 73 -4.61 0.23 11.83
CA LYS A 73 -5.26 -0.75 10.94
C LYS A 73 -4.30 -1.36 9.93
N LEU A 74 -3.38 -0.57 9.37
CA LEU A 74 -2.32 -1.09 8.51
C LEU A 74 -1.41 -2.06 9.26
N THR A 75 -1.04 -1.75 10.51
CA THR A 75 -0.21 -2.63 11.35
C THR A 75 -0.96 -3.93 11.68
N GLU A 76 -2.24 -3.84 12.03
CA GLU A 76 -3.11 -5.02 12.25
C GLU A 76 -3.19 -5.88 10.98
N PHE A 77 -3.41 -5.26 9.83
CA PHE A 77 -3.48 -5.95 8.54
C PHE A 77 -2.15 -6.61 8.17
N GLN A 78 -1.03 -5.93 8.39
CA GLN A 78 0.31 -6.49 8.21
C GLN A 78 0.54 -7.68 9.13
N LYS A 79 0.14 -7.61 10.41
CA LYS A 79 0.22 -8.75 11.32
C LYS A 79 -0.58 -9.94 10.80
N VAL A 80 -1.82 -9.72 10.36
CA VAL A 80 -2.65 -10.78 9.76
C VAL A 80 -1.96 -11.36 8.53
N ILE A 81 -1.38 -10.54 7.65
CA ILE A 81 -0.61 -11.00 6.49
C ILE A 81 0.67 -11.74 6.91
N SER A 82 1.33 -11.36 8.01
CA SER A 82 2.52 -12.06 8.49
C SER A 82 2.18 -13.40 9.15
N THR A 83 1.08 -13.49 9.92
CA THR A 83 0.58 -14.76 10.46
C THR A 83 -0.06 -15.64 9.38
N ASN A 84 -0.73 -15.04 8.39
CA ASN A 84 -1.20 -15.72 7.18
C ASN A 84 -0.16 -15.63 6.05
N SER A 85 1.11 -15.37 6.37
CA SER A 85 2.11 -15.31 5.34
C SER A 85 2.16 -16.69 4.74
N TYR A 86 1.83 -16.70 3.46
CA TYR A 86 1.88 -17.87 2.60
C TYR A 86 3.22 -18.58 2.66
N THR A 87 4.25 -18.09 3.35
CA THR A 87 5.49 -18.82 3.61
C THR A 87 5.27 -20.06 4.50
N ASN A 88 4.28 -20.07 5.41
CA ASN A 88 3.90 -21.29 6.15
C ASN A 88 2.87 -22.16 5.41
N LEU A 89 2.18 -21.63 4.39
CA LEU A 89 1.32 -22.43 3.49
C LEU A 89 2.08 -22.95 2.26
N VAL A 90 3.20 -22.33 1.88
CA VAL A 90 4.09 -22.74 0.79
C VAL A 90 5.19 -23.68 1.30
N ALA A 91 5.43 -23.75 2.62
CA ALA A 91 6.18 -24.84 3.23
C ALA A 91 5.43 -26.19 3.22
N LYS A 92 4.18 -26.23 2.74
CA LYS A 92 3.42 -27.47 2.51
C LYS A 92 2.37 -27.36 1.41
N SER A 93 2.51 -26.43 0.46
CA SER A 93 1.80 -26.55 -0.81
C SER A 93 2.50 -27.66 -1.56
N ARG A 94 2.10 -28.90 -1.23
CA ARG A 94 2.36 -30.06 -2.06
C ARG A 94 2.14 -29.60 -3.49
N SER A 95 3.16 -29.75 -4.34
CA SER A 95 3.02 -29.39 -5.75
C SER A 95 1.75 -30.05 -6.30
N TYR A 96 1.10 -29.51 -7.33
CA TYR A 96 -0.08 -30.18 -7.91
C TYR A 96 0.20 -31.66 -8.25
N ALA A 97 1.46 -32.02 -8.53
CA ALA A 97 1.93 -33.40 -8.70
C ALA A 97 1.99 -34.23 -7.39
N GLU A 98 2.17 -33.61 -6.22
CA GLU A 98 2.11 -34.29 -4.91
C GLU A 98 0.68 -34.49 -4.40
N VAL A 99 -0.32 -33.84 -5.01
CA VAL A 99 -1.75 -33.97 -4.66
C VAL A 99 -2.51 -34.79 -5.72
N ALA A 100 -2.10 -34.74 -6.98
CA ALA A 100 -2.68 -35.52 -8.07
C ALA A 100 -1.76 -36.70 -8.42
N GLU A 101 -2.18 -37.92 -8.08
CA GLU A 101 -1.42 -39.16 -8.30
C GLU A 101 -1.23 -39.51 -9.80
N ASP A 102 -1.99 -38.87 -10.69
CA ASP A 102 -2.05 -39.14 -12.12
C ASP A 102 -1.45 -38.01 -12.97
N VAL A 103 -0.60 -37.13 -12.40
CA VAL A 103 -0.12 -35.93 -13.09
C VAL A 103 1.40 -35.73 -12.98
N VAL A 104 2.04 -35.42 -14.11
CA VAL A 104 3.45 -35.01 -14.20
C VAL A 104 3.54 -33.53 -14.57
N VAL A 105 4.41 -32.78 -13.88
CA VAL A 105 4.74 -31.39 -14.22
C VAL A 105 6.12 -31.36 -14.87
N ILE A 106 6.18 -30.95 -16.13
CA ILE A 106 7.41 -30.83 -16.90
C ILE A 106 7.76 -29.35 -17.05
N LYS A 107 8.95 -28.96 -16.60
CA LYS A 107 9.46 -27.60 -16.74
C LYS A 107 10.67 -27.59 -17.68
N PRO A 108 10.72 -26.68 -18.67
CA PRO A 108 11.89 -26.53 -19.50
C PRO A 108 13.06 -25.99 -18.65
N LYS A 109 14.30 -26.31 -19.04
CA LYS A 109 15.51 -25.82 -18.37
C LYS A 109 15.67 -24.31 -18.47
N THR A 110 15.10 -23.72 -19.52
CA THR A 110 15.10 -22.29 -19.80
C THR A 110 13.68 -21.82 -20.06
N ASN A 111 13.36 -20.59 -19.67
CA ASN A 111 12.07 -19.99 -19.98
C ASN A 111 11.85 -19.95 -21.49
N GLN A 112 10.75 -20.55 -21.93
CA GLN A 112 10.36 -20.62 -23.33
C GLN A 112 8.84 -20.63 -23.45
N GLU A 113 8.30 -20.59 -24.66
CA GLU A 113 6.87 -20.81 -24.86
C GLU A 113 6.48 -22.27 -24.58
N SER A 114 5.35 -22.48 -23.92
CA SER A 114 4.84 -23.84 -23.64
C SER A 114 4.52 -24.63 -24.92
N SER A 115 4.30 -23.95 -26.05
CA SER A 115 4.13 -24.54 -27.38
C SER A 115 5.36 -25.36 -27.80
N LEU A 116 6.56 -24.82 -27.55
CA LEU A 116 7.84 -25.47 -27.83
C LEU A 116 8.03 -26.69 -26.92
N THR A 117 7.75 -26.55 -25.62
CA THR A 117 7.81 -27.67 -24.67
C THR A 117 6.85 -28.79 -25.07
N LYS A 118 5.62 -28.48 -25.48
CA LYS A 118 4.66 -29.50 -25.95
C LYS A 118 5.11 -30.18 -27.24
N SER A 119 5.69 -29.42 -28.17
CA SER A 119 6.21 -29.97 -29.42
C SER A 119 7.34 -30.96 -29.15
N GLU A 120 8.28 -30.59 -28.28
CA GLU A 120 9.40 -31.45 -27.91
C GLU A 120 8.93 -32.71 -27.17
N LEU A 121 8.00 -32.56 -26.22
CA LEU A 121 7.40 -33.68 -25.52
C LEU A 121 6.71 -34.66 -26.48
N ARG A 122 6.01 -34.17 -27.51
CA ARG A 122 5.38 -35.05 -28.51
C ARG A 122 6.38 -35.78 -29.41
N LYS A 123 7.60 -35.25 -29.57
CA LYS A 123 8.66 -35.91 -30.34
C LYS A 123 9.38 -36.97 -29.50
N GLN A 124 9.62 -36.68 -28.22
CA GLN A 124 10.37 -37.56 -27.33
C GLN A 124 9.49 -38.63 -26.69
N LEU A 125 8.23 -38.32 -26.39
CA LEU A 125 7.27 -39.29 -25.86
C LEU A 125 6.51 -39.93 -27.01
N ASN A 126 6.76 -41.22 -27.21
CA ASN A 126 5.88 -42.08 -27.99
C ASN A 126 5.00 -42.90 -27.04
N PRO A 127 3.74 -42.49 -26.78
CA PRO A 127 2.93 -43.09 -25.72
C PRO A 127 2.65 -44.57 -25.96
N SER A 128 2.54 -44.98 -27.23
CA SER A 128 2.30 -46.37 -27.61
C SER A 128 3.52 -47.27 -27.37
N ALA A 129 4.73 -46.76 -27.63
CA ALA A 129 5.97 -47.52 -27.40
C ALA A 129 6.31 -47.63 -25.91
N LEU A 130 5.90 -46.65 -25.11
CA LEU A 130 6.10 -46.61 -23.66
C LEU A 130 4.97 -47.29 -22.88
N GLU A 131 3.90 -47.72 -23.57
CA GLU A 131 2.68 -48.25 -22.97
C GLU A 131 2.12 -47.33 -21.87
N VAL A 132 2.08 -46.01 -22.14
CA VAL A 132 1.57 -44.98 -21.22
C VAL A 132 0.29 -44.32 -21.75
N GLY A 133 -0.72 -44.19 -20.90
CA GLY A 133 -1.96 -43.51 -21.23
C GLY A 133 -1.93 -42.02 -20.90
N ILE A 134 -1.68 -41.15 -21.87
CA ILE A 134 -1.77 -39.69 -21.67
C ILE A 134 -3.17 -39.19 -22.00
N THR A 135 -3.86 -38.60 -21.01
CA THR A 135 -5.25 -38.11 -21.14
C THR A 135 -5.34 -36.61 -21.43
N GLY A 136 -4.27 -35.83 -21.18
CA GLY A 136 -4.25 -34.41 -21.52
C GLY A 136 -2.95 -33.69 -21.24
N MET A 137 -2.76 -32.53 -21.88
CA MET A 137 -1.61 -31.64 -21.68
C MET A 137 -2.01 -30.17 -21.56
N LYS A 138 -1.77 -29.55 -20.41
CA LYS A 138 -2.09 -28.14 -20.11
C LYS A 138 -0.82 -27.30 -20.00
N SER A 139 -0.85 -26.08 -20.54
CA SER A 139 0.27 -25.14 -20.42
C SER A 139 0.28 -24.46 -19.06
N VAL A 140 1.47 -24.19 -18.51
CA VAL A 140 1.67 -23.38 -17.30
C VAL A 140 2.73 -22.29 -17.53
N LYS A 141 2.92 -21.42 -16.53
CA LYS A 141 3.90 -20.33 -16.57
C LYS A 141 5.31 -20.85 -16.87
N ASP A 142 6.14 -19.95 -17.40
CA ASP A 142 7.57 -20.19 -17.69
C ASP A 142 7.81 -21.37 -18.66
N GLY A 143 6.86 -21.60 -19.57
CA GLY A 143 6.97 -22.65 -20.59
C GLY A 143 6.71 -24.06 -20.09
N GLY A 144 6.31 -24.24 -18.82
CA GLY A 144 6.00 -25.55 -18.29
C GLY A 144 4.74 -26.18 -18.89
N VAL A 145 4.63 -27.49 -18.75
CA VAL A 145 3.49 -28.30 -19.21
C VAL A 145 3.09 -29.27 -18.10
N ILE A 146 1.79 -29.32 -17.80
CA ILE A 146 1.18 -30.34 -16.95
C ILE A 146 0.65 -31.44 -17.87
N MET A 147 1.07 -32.68 -17.62
CA MET A 147 0.64 -33.87 -18.34
C MET A 147 -0.21 -34.74 -17.43
N LYS A 148 -1.44 -35.03 -17.83
CA LYS A 148 -2.34 -35.93 -17.13
C LYS A 148 -2.21 -37.32 -17.72
N CYS A 149 -1.96 -38.31 -16.89
CA CYS A 149 -1.85 -39.72 -17.23
C CYS A 149 -3.13 -40.46 -16.85
N LYS A 150 -3.24 -41.73 -17.21
CA LYS A 150 -4.41 -42.56 -16.90
C LYS A 150 -4.33 -43.12 -15.48
N ASN A 151 -3.12 -43.44 -15.02
CA ASN A 151 -2.84 -43.98 -13.69
C ASN A 151 -1.45 -43.51 -13.21
N LYS A 152 -1.11 -43.87 -11.97
CA LYS A 152 0.18 -43.54 -11.34
C LYS A 152 1.36 -44.32 -11.95
N GLU A 153 1.13 -45.52 -12.46
CA GLU A 153 2.18 -46.32 -13.11
C GLU A 153 2.70 -45.65 -14.38
N ASP A 154 1.81 -45.05 -15.18
CA ASP A 154 2.16 -44.28 -16.37
C ASP A 154 2.99 -43.03 -16.01
N VAL A 155 2.70 -42.41 -14.86
CA VAL A 155 3.47 -41.28 -14.32
C VAL A 155 4.90 -41.72 -14.02
N GLU A 156 5.08 -42.85 -13.35
CA GLU A 156 6.40 -43.39 -13.00
C GLU A 156 7.23 -43.73 -14.24
N LYS A 157 6.60 -44.33 -15.27
CA LYS A 157 7.25 -44.59 -16.56
C LYS A 157 7.75 -43.32 -17.25
N ILE A 158 7.00 -42.23 -17.17
CA ILE A 158 7.39 -40.94 -17.78
C ILE A 158 8.51 -40.26 -16.98
N ILE A 159 8.52 -40.37 -15.65
CA ILE A 159 9.57 -39.79 -14.79
C ILE A 159 10.91 -40.54 -14.95
N ALA A 160 10.88 -41.82 -15.32
CA ALA A 160 12.06 -42.65 -15.51
C ALA A 160 12.82 -42.41 -16.84
N LEU A 161 12.32 -41.53 -17.72
CA LEU A 161 12.94 -41.15 -18.99
C LEU A 161 13.97 -40.02 -18.82
#